data_AF-A0A1F3WRR7-F1
#
_entry.id   AF-A0A1F3WRR7-F1
#
_cell.length_a   1.000
_cell.length_b   1.000
_cell.length_c   1.000
_cell.angle_alpha   90.00
_cell.angle_beta   90.00
_cell.angle_gamma   90.00
#
_symmetry.space_group_name_H-M   'P 1'
#
loop_
_entity.id
_entity.type
_entity.pdbx_description
1 polymer ?
#
loop_
_entity_poly.entity_id
_entity_poly.type
_entity_poly.pdbx_seq_one_letter_code
_entity_poly.pdbx_strand_id
1 'polypeptide(L)'
;MIPLDTIPSLHALLLTLLAAIDKDAINGSFELAAGVFTLNNCRVLYEHKQARGVSLLSTAFFTLWGCWNLYYYPALDQPLSFYGAVFIVAANALYLGMMFSYRSRGSFDAIYIGTGK
;
A
#
# COMPACT_ATOMS: atom_id res chain seq x y z
N MET A 1 -42.90 4.49 -16.44
CA MET A 1 -42.67 3.03 -16.35
C MET A 1 -41.53 2.72 -17.30
N ILE A 2 -40.35 2.34 -16.78
CA ILE A 2 -39.18 2.08 -17.63
C ILE A 2 -39.40 0.75 -18.35
N PRO A 3 -39.25 0.68 -19.69
CA PRO A 3 -39.42 -0.56 -20.45
C PRO A 3 -38.43 -1.64 -19.99
N LEU A 4 -38.92 -2.85 -19.68
CA LEU A 4 -38.14 -3.94 -19.07
C LEU A 4 -36.95 -4.40 -19.95
N ASP A 5 -37.07 -4.17 -21.26
CA ASP A 5 -36.10 -4.37 -22.34
C ASP A 5 -34.91 -3.39 -22.33
N THR A 6 -34.98 -2.30 -21.55
CA THR A 6 -33.84 -1.36 -21.36
C THR A 6 -32.91 -1.73 -20.20
N ILE A 7 -33.30 -2.67 -19.33
CA ILE A 7 -32.48 -3.13 -18.20
C ILE A 7 -31.26 -3.96 -18.67
N PRO A 8 -31.38 -4.88 -19.64
CA PRO A 8 -30.23 -5.59 -20.20
C PRO A 8 -29.21 -4.67 -20.88
N SER A 9 -29.67 -3.60 -21.54
CA SER A 9 -28.80 -2.65 -22.24
C SER A 9 -28.08 -1.70 -21.28
N LEU A 10 -28.70 -1.30 -20.18
CA LEU A 10 -28.04 -0.54 -19.12
C LEU A 10 -26.98 -1.37 -18.39
N HIS A 11 -27.27 -2.64 -18.11
CA HIS A 11 -26.30 -3.55 -17.48
C HIS A 11 -25.09 -3.81 -18.39
N ALA A 12 -25.32 -4.05 -19.69
CA ALA A 12 -24.25 -4.19 -20.67
C ALA A 12 -23.41 -2.90 -20.81
N LEU A 13 -24.05 -1.73 -20.83
CA LEU A 13 -23.36 -0.44 -20.86
C LEU A 13 -22.49 -0.25 -19.61
N LEU A 14 -23.02 -0.55 -18.43
CA LEU A 14 -22.29 -0.45 -17.17
C LEU A 14 -21.07 -1.39 -17.15
N LEU A 15 -21.22 -2.64 -17.56
CA LEU A 15 -20.10 -3.59 -17.65
C LEU A 15 -19.04 -3.13 -18.64
N THR A 16 -19.44 -2.55 -19.77
CA THR A 16 -18.51 -2.02 -20.78
C THR A 16 -17.74 -0.82 -20.25
N LEU A 17 -18.41 0.09 -19.54
CA LEU A 17 -17.78 1.25 -18.88
C LEU A 17 -16.81 0.82 -17.77
N LEU A 18 -17.18 -0.18 -16.96
CA LEU A 18 -16.32 -0.73 -15.91
C LEU A 18 -15.12 -1.48 -16.50
N ALA A 19 -15.28 -2.15 -17.64
CA ALA A 19 -14.19 -2.82 -18.35
C ALA A 19 -13.23 -1.85 -19.04
N ALA A 20 -13.68 -0.65 -19.39
CA ALA A 20 -12.83 0.40 -19.96
C ALA A 20 -11.88 1.04 -18.94
N ILE A 21 -12.06 0.76 -17.64
CA ILE A 21 -11.15 1.24 -16.60
C ILE A 21 -9.88 0.38 -16.60
N ASP A 22 -8.74 1.01 -16.86
CA ASP A 22 -7.44 0.37 -16.74
C ASP A 22 -7.11 0.12 -15.26
N LYS A 23 -7.33 -1.13 -14.85
CA LYS A 23 -7.11 -1.59 -13.47
C LYS A 23 -5.63 -1.52 -13.09
N ASP A 24 -4.73 -1.72 -14.05
CA ASP A 24 -3.30 -1.66 -13.79
C ASP A 24 -2.84 -0.22 -13.56
N ALA A 25 -3.33 0.71 -14.38
CA ALA A 25 -3.07 2.14 -14.21
C ALA A 25 -3.51 2.63 -12.82
N ILE A 26 -4.74 2.29 -12.42
CA ILE A 26 -5.28 2.68 -11.12
C ILE A 26 -4.44 2.08 -10.00
N ASN A 27 -4.32 0.75 -9.96
CA ASN A 27 -3.66 0.08 -8.86
C ASN A 27 -2.17 0.47 -8.76
N GLY A 28 -1.45 0.51 -9.89
CA GLY A 28 -0.07 0.96 -9.94
C GLY A 28 0.12 2.40 -9.45
N SER A 29 -0.81 3.31 -9.75
CA SER A 29 -0.75 4.68 -9.22
C SER A 29 -0.94 4.75 -7.71
N PHE A 30 -1.82 3.92 -7.14
CA PHE A 30 -2.01 3.82 -5.69
C PHE A 30 -0.77 3.25 -4.99
N GLU A 31 -0.18 2.19 -5.54
CA GLU A 31 1.06 1.59 -5.03
C GLU A 31 2.22 2.61 -5.05
N LEU A 32 2.38 3.35 -6.15
CA LEU A 32 3.38 4.42 -6.25
C LEU A 32 3.14 5.54 -5.24
N ALA A 33 1.91 6.04 -5.13
CA ALA A 33 1.56 7.09 -4.17
C ALA A 33 1.81 6.63 -2.73
N ALA A 34 1.42 5.41 -2.39
CA ALA A 34 1.66 4.83 -1.08
C ALA A 34 3.17 4.73 -0.78
N GLY A 35 4.00 4.33 -1.74
CA GLY A 35 5.45 4.37 -1.61
C GLY A 35 5.99 5.77 -1.30
N VAL A 36 5.50 6.83 -1.98
CA VAL A 36 5.89 8.22 -1.71
C VAL A 36 5.52 8.64 -0.28
N PHE A 37 4.32 8.32 0.18
CA PHE A 37 3.90 8.63 1.55
C PHE A 37 4.72 7.85 2.60
N THR A 38 5.10 6.61 2.31
CA THR A 38 6.03 5.85 3.17
C THR A 38 7.42 6.49 3.22
N LEU A 39 7.94 7.04 2.11
CA LEU A 39 9.19 7.80 2.13
C LEU A 39 9.07 9.09 2.93
N ASN A 40 7.91 9.75 2.94
CA ASN A 40 7.67 10.87 3.84
C ASN A 40 7.75 10.45 5.32
N ASN A 41 7.21 9.27 5.67
CA ASN A 41 7.38 8.70 7.02
C ASN A 41 8.86 8.44 7.34
N CYS A 42 9.65 7.98 6.37
CA CYS A 42 11.10 7.85 6.52
C CYS A 42 11.75 9.21 6.81
N ARG A 43 11.39 10.27 6.07
CA ARG A 43 11.91 11.62 6.31
C ARG A 43 11.63 12.10 7.74
N VAL A 44 10.38 12.00 8.17
CA VAL A 44 9.93 12.40 9.52
C VAL A 44 10.66 11.59 10.59
N LEU A 45 10.78 10.27 10.40
CA LEU A 45 11.52 9.40 11.31
C LEU A 45 13.02 9.73 11.34
N TYR A 46 13.61 10.12 10.21
CA TYR A 46 15.00 10.58 10.13
C TYR A 46 15.18 11.89 10.89
N GLU A 47 14.26 12.84 10.80
CA GLU A 47 14.35 14.13 11.48
C GLU A 47 14.21 13.97 13.01
N HIS A 48 13.21 13.20 13.45
CA HIS A 48 12.89 13.08 14.88
C HIS A 48 13.59 11.92 15.60
N LYS A 49 14.17 10.96 14.85
CA LYS A 49 14.83 9.75 15.37
C LYS A 49 13.96 8.93 16.33
N GLN A 50 12.64 9.05 16.23
CA GLN A 50 11.68 8.38 17.08
C GLN A 50 10.44 7.98 16.26
N ALA A 51 10.08 6.70 16.31
CA ALA A 51 8.84 6.20 15.71
C ALA A 51 7.72 6.27 16.76
N ARG A 52 6.85 7.28 16.67
CA ARG A 52 5.69 7.45 17.56
C ARG A 52 4.40 7.22 16.79
N GLY A 53 3.47 6.46 17.37
CA GLY A 53 2.11 6.27 16.82
C GLY A 53 1.99 5.36 15.60
N VAL A 54 3.08 4.70 15.16
CA VAL A 54 3.04 3.74 14.04
C VAL A 54 3.46 2.36 14.54
N SER A 55 2.58 1.38 14.33
CA SER A 55 2.82 -0.01 14.71
C SER A 55 3.87 -0.65 13.78
N LEU A 56 4.96 -1.15 14.38
CA LEU A 56 5.99 -1.89 13.65
C LEU A 56 5.41 -3.16 13.00
N LEU A 57 4.49 -3.84 13.70
CA LEU A 57 3.86 -5.04 13.19
C LEU A 57 3.00 -4.73 11.95
N SER A 58 2.29 -3.61 11.95
CA SER A 58 1.50 -3.17 10.79
C SER A 58 2.40 -2.88 9.59
N THR A 59 3.51 -2.15 9.78
CA THR A 59 4.48 -1.90 8.71
C THR A 59 5.07 -3.20 8.16
N ALA A 60 5.41 -4.16 9.04
CA ALA A 60 5.93 -5.47 8.63
C ALA A 60 4.89 -6.27 7.81
N PHE A 61 3.63 -6.27 8.23
CA PHE A 61 2.54 -6.90 7.49
C PHE A 61 2.37 -6.28 6.10
N PHE A 62 2.33 -4.95 5.98
CA PHE A 62 2.21 -4.28 4.67
C PHE A 62 3.43 -4.49 3.77
N THR A 63 4.62 -4.65 4.35
CA THR A 63 5.82 -5.06 3.59
C THR A 63 5.62 -6.45 2.99
N LEU A 64 5.18 -7.42 3.80
CA LEU A 64 4.92 -8.79 3.35
C LEU A 64 3.80 -8.86 2.30
N TRP A 65 2.74 -8.07 2.49
CA TRP A 65 1.66 -7.94 1.51
C TRP A 65 2.18 -7.39 0.17
N GLY A 66 3.04 -6.38 0.19
CA GLY A 66 3.70 -5.90 -1.03
C GLY A 66 4.58 -6.97 -1.69
N CYS A 67 5.31 -7.79 -0.92
CA CYS A 67 6.06 -8.93 -1.46
C CYS A 67 5.14 -9.97 -2.13
N TRP A 68 3.96 -10.22 -1.55
CA TRP A 68 2.95 -11.06 -2.19
C TRP A 68 2.48 -10.45 -3.52
N ASN A 69 2.26 -9.13 -3.58
CA ASN A 69 1.88 -8.43 -4.81
C ASN A 69 2.93 -8.54 -5.91
N LEU A 70 4.23 -8.55 -5.57
CA LEU A 70 5.31 -8.80 -6.54
C LEU A 70 5.23 -10.16 -7.22
N TYR A 71 4.78 -11.18 -6.49
CA TYR A 71 4.52 -12.51 -7.05
C TYR A 71 3.21 -12.55 -7.84
N TYR A 72 2.20 -11.83 -7.37
CA TYR A 72 0.83 -11.91 -7.90
C TYR A 72 0.61 -11.10 -9.19
N TYR A 73 1.15 -9.88 -9.30
CA TYR A 73 0.90 -9.00 -10.45
C TYR A 73 1.41 -9.52 -11.81
N PRO A 74 2.56 -10.21 -11.89
CA PRO A 74 2.97 -10.87 -13.14
C PRO A 74 1.94 -11.91 -13.63
N ALA A 75 1.26 -12.61 -12.71
CA ALA A 75 0.21 -13.57 -13.08
C ALA A 75 -1.08 -12.90 -13.58
N LEU A 76 -1.23 -11.59 -13.36
CA LEU A 76 -2.36 -10.78 -13.82
C LEU A 76 -2.06 -9.92 -15.05
N ASP A 77 -0.83 -9.97 -15.58
CA ASP A 77 -0.34 -9.10 -16.66
C ASP A 77 -0.48 -7.60 -16.31
N GLN A 78 -0.11 -7.24 -15.08
CA GLN A 78 -0.23 -5.87 -14.52
C GLN A 78 1.16 -5.23 -14.27
N PRO A 79 1.87 -4.77 -15.31
CA PRO A 79 3.24 -4.27 -15.18
C PRO A 79 3.36 -2.99 -14.35
N LEU A 80 2.41 -2.04 -14.45
CA LEU A 80 2.50 -0.80 -13.67
C LEU A 80 2.33 -1.08 -12.17
N SER A 81 1.38 -1.95 -11.84
CA SER A 81 1.16 -2.46 -10.49
C SER A 81 2.38 -3.19 -9.96
N PHE A 82 3.05 -3.99 -10.79
CA PHE A 82 4.30 -4.65 -10.42
C PHE A 82 5.39 -3.64 -10.05
N TYR A 83 5.66 -2.63 -10.89
CA TYR A 83 6.67 -1.62 -10.58
C TYR A 83 6.28 -0.74 -9.39
N GLY A 84 4.99 -0.43 -9.24
CA GLY A 84 4.45 0.23 -8.04
C GLY A 84 4.70 -0.60 -6.78
N ALA A 85 4.43 -1.90 -6.83
CA ALA A 85 4.69 -2.85 -5.75
C ALA A 85 6.17 -2.90 -5.38
N VAL A 86 7.09 -2.92 -6.36
CA VAL A 86 8.54 -2.89 -6.11
C VAL A 86 8.89 -1.64 -5.31
N PHE A 87 8.34 -0.49 -5.70
CA PHE A 87 8.62 0.78 -5.05
C PHE A 87 8.09 0.84 -3.61
N ILE A 88 6.83 0.47 -3.36
CA ILE A 88 6.28 0.48 -1.99
C ILE A 88 6.96 -0.55 -1.09
N VAL A 89 7.35 -1.72 -1.60
CA VAL A 89 8.09 -2.74 -0.82
C VAL A 89 9.44 -2.18 -0.41
N ALA A 90 10.17 -1.54 -1.33
CA ALA A 90 11.44 -0.90 -1.01
C ALA A 90 11.29 0.22 0.02
N ALA A 91 10.27 1.07 -0.12
CA ALA A 91 9.99 2.15 0.82
C ALA A 91 9.61 1.60 2.23
N ASN A 92 8.77 0.58 2.29
CA ASN A 92 8.38 -0.07 3.55
C ASN A 92 9.57 -0.78 4.21
N ALA A 93 10.40 -1.48 3.45
CA ALA A 93 11.60 -2.15 3.96
C ALA A 93 12.60 -1.13 4.55
N LEU A 94 12.82 0.00 3.86
CA LEU A 94 13.61 1.12 4.38
C LEU A 94 13.02 1.65 5.70
N TYR A 95 11.72 1.96 5.70
CA TYR A 95 11.05 2.49 6.87
C TYR A 95 11.13 1.53 8.08
N LEU A 96 10.89 0.24 7.85
CA LEU A 96 11.00 -0.80 8.86
C LEU A 96 12.43 -0.88 9.41
N GLY A 97 13.45 -0.86 8.55
CA GLY A 97 14.85 -0.83 8.94
C GLY A 97 15.21 0.40 9.80
N MET A 98 14.66 1.57 9.46
CA MET A 98 14.82 2.77 10.28
C MET A 98 14.12 2.65 11.62
N MET A 99 12.89 2.10 11.67
CA MET A 99 12.17 1.86 12.91
C MET A 99 12.97 0.95 13.84
N PHE A 100 13.58 -0.13 13.34
CA PHE A 100 14.46 -0.99 14.13
C PHE A 100 15.72 -0.26 14.62
N SER A 101 16.37 0.52 13.76
CA SER A 101 17.61 1.23 14.09
C SER A 101 17.42 2.31 15.16
N TYR A 102 16.29 3.03 15.12
CA TYR A 102 16.01 4.09 16.08
C TYR A 102 15.25 3.62 17.33
N ARG A 103 14.60 2.45 17.28
CA ARG A 103 14.06 1.76 18.47
C ARG A 103 15.13 1.47 19.52
N SER A 104 16.36 1.15 19.10
CA SER A 104 17.46 0.86 20.03
C SER A 104 18.02 2.09 20.76
N ARG A 105 17.60 3.32 20.40
CA ARG A 105 18.22 4.57 20.88
C ARG A 105 17.34 5.38 21.84
N GLY A 106 16.08 5.01 22.03
CA GLY A 106 15.14 5.69 22.95
C GLY A 106 14.47 4.68 23.87
N SER A 107 14.38 5.00 25.17
CA SER A 107 13.81 4.16 26.23
C SER A 107 12.54 3.40 25.80
N PHE A 108 12.49 2.14 26.19
CA PHE A 108 11.59 1.06 25.76
C PHE A 108 10.07 1.28 25.90
N ASP A 109 9.61 2.43 26.40
CA ASP A 109 8.27 2.54 27.02
C ASP A 109 7.13 2.99 26.10
N ALA A 110 7.36 3.31 24.82
CA ALA A 110 6.31 3.96 24.00
C ALA A 110 6.05 3.35 22.60
N ILE A 111 6.43 2.09 22.35
CA ILE A 111 6.22 1.45 21.05
C ILE A 111 5.21 0.31 21.21
N TYR A 112 3.93 0.68 21.09
CA TYR A 112 2.77 -0.19 21.24
C TYR A 112 2.88 -1.48 20.42
N ILE A 113 3.07 -2.60 21.12
CA ILE A 113 2.88 -3.97 20.65
C ILE A 113 1.37 -4.29 20.59
N GLY A 114 0.51 -3.31 20.32
CA GLY A 114 -0.95 -3.48 20.41
C GLY A 114 -1.50 -3.72 21.83
N THR A 115 -0.66 -3.71 22.87
CA THR A 115 -1.14 -3.66 24.26
C THR A 115 -1.35 -2.20 24.65
N GLY A 116 -2.54 -1.67 24.35
CA GLY A 116 -3.00 -0.42 24.94
C GLY A 116 -2.91 -0.51 26.46
N LYS A 117 -2.31 0.50 27.08
CA LYS A 117 -2.73 0.91 28.42
C LYS A 117 -3.85 1.92 28.26
#